data_AF-A0AAD4JRY9-F1
#
_entry.id   AF-A0AAD4JRY9-F1
#
_cell.length_a   1.000
_cell.length_b   1.000
_cell.length_c   1.000
_cell.angle_alpha   90.00
_cell.angle_beta   90.00
_cell.angle_gamma   90.00
#
_symmetry.space_group_name_H-M   'P 1'
#
loop_
_entity.id
_entity.type
_entity.pdbx_description
1 polymer ?
#
loop_
_entity_poly.entity_id
_entity_poly.type
_entity_poly.pdbx_seq_one_letter_code
_entity_poly.pdbx_strand_id
1 'polypeptide(L)'
;GGKTASTPCKLQDAQYGKVCVCTADYCDYLENPTLSQDSEFALISSTQEGLRFELSKGNFGAKDKHVVEDYTEPVVAATNDGSNATFFSRLLDETLAAVLPQSEKAAPSTTRSVTLRLDRSKKFQRIEGFGGSFTGAVSYLLENYEAQAIQDHLYKSFYATDGLGFNLMRVAMGGCDFDLEAWAYNELPVNDTKLTNMTKLDDRDVIRVEQIKRLREISGVENLKIKGAAWSAPKWMKTNNKWTGFGQLKREYYQTWADYHLKWVELMESNGLPIWAISTGNEPMNGIFFMPFVKFMSMGWTPPSQAIWLDDNLGPTMRNSKYKDIVLFSNDDQRYTSPFWFKWVRKHIDYSNDITHSTSLQMNRTRPNSLDYLDGVSLHWYWDEIFGSSFVDKTSEYLPDKLQIISESCIGDKPWQQAKPHIGSWYRAEKYARSYLSHLKDGFHAWIDWNIILDEAGGPNYVNNTVDAPVIANTTTYTEFYKQPMFYIIGHFSKLVPEGSFRIEAIPSNVNLDTVAFLRPDNKIAAVLFNSGRAALDIIVVDTQRGNVTVNVPAKSIHTILYN
;
A
#
# COMPACT_ATOMS: atom_id res chain seq x y z
N GLY A 1 20.97 11.84 16.77
CA GLY A 1 19.73 11.65 17.55
C GLY A 1 19.31 12.95 18.21
N GLY A 2 18.61 13.80 17.46
CA GLY A 2 17.80 14.87 18.04
C GLY A 2 16.35 14.38 18.01
N LYS A 3 15.62 14.50 19.11
CA LYS A 3 14.17 14.22 19.12
C LYS A 3 13.50 15.26 18.24
N THR A 4 13.04 14.86 17.06
CA THR A 4 12.22 15.68 16.17
C THR A 4 10.83 15.79 16.78
N ALA A 5 10.45 16.98 17.22
CA ALA A 5 9.09 17.24 17.66
C ALA A 5 8.11 17.00 16.49
N SER A 6 6.91 16.50 16.78
CA SER A 6 5.84 16.40 15.77
C SER A 6 5.70 17.74 15.04
N THR A 7 5.75 17.69 13.72
CA THR A 7 5.65 18.86 12.85
C THR A 7 4.30 18.78 12.13
N PRO A 8 3.42 19.79 12.28
CA PRO A 8 2.07 19.71 11.74
C PRO A 8 2.06 19.72 10.21
N CYS A 9 0.93 19.34 9.61
CA CYS A 9 0.72 19.51 8.19
C CYS A 9 0.70 21.00 7.79
N LYS A 10 1.51 21.39 6.81
CA LYS A 10 1.30 22.63 6.06
C LYS A 10 0.17 22.39 5.04
N LEU A 11 -1.05 22.51 5.54
CA LEU A 11 -2.27 22.21 4.80
C LEU A 11 -2.47 23.20 3.67
N GLN A 12 -2.75 22.70 2.47
CA GLN A 12 -3.02 23.50 1.29
C GLN A 12 -4.24 22.95 0.54
N ASP A 13 -5.11 23.84 0.09
CA ASP A 13 -6.21 23.50 -0.81
C ASP A 13 -5.69 23.05 -2.18
N ALA A 14 -6.30 22.00 -2.69
CA ALA A 14 -6.04 21.41 -3.98
C ALA A 14 -7.38 21.13 -4.69
N GLN A 15 -7.31 20.78 -5.97
CA GLN A 15 -8.50 20.62 -6.82
C GLN A 15 -9.58 19.69 -6.22
N TYR A 16 -9.20 18.65 -5.49
CA TYR A 16 -10.13 17.63 -4.97
C TYR A 16 -10.25 17.58 -3.44
N GLY A 17 -9.64 18.53 -2.72
CA GLY A 17 -9.62 18.57 -1.27
C GLY A 17 -8.34 19.22 -0.75
N LYS A 18 -7.71 18.65 0.28
CA LYS A 18 -6.54 19.25 0.93
C LYS A 18 -5.35 18.30 0.99
N VAL A 19 -4.15 18.83 0.74
CA VAL A 19 -2.86 18.12 0.81
C VAL A 19 -1.96 18.75 1.85
N CYS A 20 -0.88 18.05 2.22
CA CYS A 20 0.21 18.63 3.00
C CYS A 20 1.42 18.84 2.12
N VAL A 21 1.97 20.06 2.16
CA VAL A 21 3.11 20.45 1.33
C VAL A 21 4.41 20.20 2.08
N CYS A 22 5.35 19.54 1.42
CA CYS A 22 6.72 19.41 1.89
C CYS A 22 7.68 20.09 0.90
N THR A 23 8.62 20.86 1.43
CA THR A 23 9.71 21.53 0.71
C THR A 23 11.06 21.04 1.22
N ALA A 24 12.15 21.60 0.72
CA ALA A 24 13.49 21.33 1.24
C ALA A 24 13.66 21.72 2.73
N ASP A 25 12.90 22.70 3.22
CA ASP A 25 13.04 23.26 4.57
C ASP A 25 11.98 22.75 5.56
N TYR A 26 10.95 22.06 5.07
CA TYR A 26 9.79 21.71 5.87
C TYR A 26 9.08 20.45 5.37
N CYS A 27 8.73 19.56 6.28
CA CYS A 27 7.77 18.50 6.04
C CYS A 27 7.11 18.10 7.36
N ASP A 28 5.89 17.57 7.30
CA ASP A 28 5.13 17.13 8.47
C ASP A 28 5.56 15.73 8.92
N TYR A 29 5.59 15.54 10.25
CA TYR A 29 6.01 14.30 10.92
C TYR A 29 5.21 14.11 12.21
N LEU A 30 5.00 12.85 12.60
CA LEU A 30 4.35 12.50 13.85
C LEU A 30 5.33 11.73 14.73
N GLU A 31 5.75 12.26 15.87
CA GLU A 31 6.52 11.49 16.85
C GLU A 31 5.63 10.40 17.47
N ASN A 32 6.23 9.26 17.85
CA ASN A 32 5.49 8.20 18.53
C ASN A 32 4.89 8.72 19.86
N PRO A 33 3.57 8.58 20.08
CA PRO A 33 2.96 9.07 21.31
C PRO A 33 3.56 8.41 22.55
N THR A 34 3.97 9.23 23.51
CA THR A 34 4.39 8.78 24.84
C THR A 34 3.20 8.76 25.78
N LEU A 35 2.98 7.65 26.46
CA LEU A 35 1.93 7.49 27.48
C LEU A 35 2.61 7.52 28.85
N SER A 36 2.19 8.46 29.69
CA SER A 36 2.74 8.71 31.02
C SER A 36 2.09 7.84 32.10
N GLN A 37 0.83 7.45 31.87
CA GLN A 37 0.03 6.67 32.79
C GLN A 37 -0.64 5.52 32.05
N ASP A 38 -0.88 4.43 32.77
CA ASP A 38 -1.55 3.25 32.25
C ASP A 38 -3.01 3.50 31.85
N SER A 39 -3.68 4.47 32.47
CA SER A 39 -5.03 4.89 32.08
C SER A 39 -5.06 5.76 30.84
N GLU A 40 -3.91 6.29 30.40
CA GLU A 40 -3.85 7.25 29.30
C GLU A 40 -3.97 6.53 27.95
N PHE A 41 -4.68 7.16 27.02
CA PHE A 41 -4.66 6.79 25.61
C PHE A 41 -4.26 7.99 24.76
N ALA A 42 -3.63 7.70 23.62
CA ALA A 42 -3.42 8.63 22.53
C ALA A 42 -4.46 8.36 21.43
N LEU A 43 -5.07 9.40 20.88
CA LEU A 43 -5.97 9.33 19.76
C LEU A 43 -5.41 10.17 18.62
N ILE A 44 -4.95 9.48 17.58
CA ILE A 44 -4.40 10.07 16.35
C ILE A 44 -5.54 10.19 15.36
N SER A 45 -5.74 11.36 14.75
CA SER A 45 -6.92 11.65 13.93
C SER A 45 -6.56 12.26 12.58
N SER A 46 -7.21 11.79 11.51
CA SER A 46 -7.19 12.43 10.20
C SER A 46 -8.60 12.53 9.63
N THR A 47 -8.95 13.68 9.04
CA THR A 47 -10.32 13.98 8.59
C THR A 47 -10.35 14.57 7.19
N GLN A 48 -11.53 14.49 6.55
CA GLN A 48 -11.77 15.17 5.28
C GLN A 48 -11.48 16.68 5.37
N GLU A 49 -11.89 17.31 6.47
CA GLU A 49 -11.82 18.77 6.64
C GLU A 49 -10.40 19.30 6.82
N GLY A 50 -9.46 18.49 7.34
CA GLY A 50 -8.06 18.91 7.35
C GLY A 50 -7.17 18.35 8.45
N LEU A 51 -7.69 17.57 9.40
CA LEU A 51 -6.82 16.94 10.40
C LEU A 51 -5.89 15.93 9.71
N ARG A 52 -4.63 15.92 10.11
CA ARG A 52 -3.57 15.08 9.54
C ARG A 52 -2.66 14.62 10.67
N PHE A 53 -2.85 13.39 11.13
CA PHE A 53 -2.22 12.85 12.33
C PHE A 53 -2.33 13.75 13.57
N GLU A 54 -3.48 14.41 13.73
CA GLU A 54 -3.73 15.24 14.90
C GLU A 54 -3.76 14.37 16.16
N LEU A 55 -2.87 14.67 17.11
CA LEU A 55 -2.70 13.89 18.33
C LEU A 55 -3.45 14.56 19.48
N SER A 56 -4.42 13.84 20.05
CA SER A 56 -5.04 14.19 21.32
C SER A 56 -4.85 13.05 22.34
N LYS A 57 -4.99 13.35 23.63
CA LYS A 57 -4.88 12.34 24.69
C LYS A 57 -6.07 12.41 25.63
N GLY A 58 -6.42 11.27 26.21
CA GLY A 58 -7.47 11.16 27.22
C GLY A 58 -7.20 10.01 28.17
N ASN A 59 -8.17 9.71 29.04
CA ASN A 59 -8.05 8.63 30.02
C ASN A 59 -9.22 7.65 29.97
N PHE A 60 -8.93 6.35 30.14
CA PHE A 60 -9.94 5.33 30.41
C PHE A 60 -10.62 5.59 31.77
N GLY A 61 -11.92 5.28 31.85
CA GLY A 61 -12.72 5.52 33.06
C GLY A 61 -13.12 6.98 33.30
N ALA A 62 -12.78 7.91 32.41
CA ALA A 62 -13.31 9.26 32.44
C ALA A 62 -14.84 9.26 32.31
N LYS A 63 -15.53 10.14 33.05
CA LYS A 63 -16.99 10.26 32.99
C LYS A 63 -17.45 10.92 31.68
N ASP A 64 -16.68 11.89 31.22
CA ASP A 64 -16.96 12.63 30.01
C ASP A 64 -16.35 11.93 28.79
N LYS A 65 -17.03 12.05 27.65
CA LYS A 65 -16.50 11.54 26.38
C LYS A 65 -15.36 12.43 25.89
N HIS A 66 -14.36 11.83 25.26
CA HIS A 66 -13.28 12.55 24.59
C HIS A 66 -13.73 12.99 23.21
N VAL A 67 -13.80 14.29 22.94
CA VAL A 67 -14.30 14.85 21.68
C VAL A 67 -13.13 15.25 20.79
N VAL A 68 -13.13 14.78 19.55
CA VAL A 68 -12.21 15.27 18.52
C VAL A 68 -12.86 16.44 17.80
N GLU A 69 -12.33 17.64 18.01
CA GLU A 69 -12.69 18.83 17.25
C GLU A 69 -12.10 18.73 15.85
N ASP A 70 -12.94 18.87 14.82
CA ASP A 70 -12.48 18.81 13.43
C ASP A 70 -11.78 20.12 13.03
N TYR A 71 -11.04 20.06 11.92
CA TYR A 71 -10.37 21.24 11.38
C TYR A 71 -11.40 22.30 10.99
N THR A 72 -11.18 23.52 11.46
CA THR A 72 -11.88 24.72 11.00
C THR A 72 -10.87 25.68 10.41
N GLU A 73 -11.14 26.19 9.20
CA GLU A 73 -10.28 27.21 8.61
C GLU A 73 -10.17 28.43 9.53
N PRO A 74 -8.95 28.94 9.78
CA PRO A 74 -8.80 30.16 10.57
C PRO A 74 -9.47 31.32 9.83
N VAL A 75 -10.46 31.94 10.48
CA VAL A 75 -11.10 33.15 9.96
C VAL A 75 -10.04 34.24 9.87
N VAL A 76 -9.69 34.66 8.65
CA VAL A 76 -8.80 35.80 8.43
C VAL A 76 -9.52 37.02 9.00
N ALA A 77 -9.07 37.51 10.16
CA ALA A 77 -9.53 38.78 10.68
C ALA A 77 -9.20 39.83 9.63
N ALA A 78 -10.23 40.46 9.05
CA ALA A 78 -10.07 41.58 8.14
C ALA A 78 -9.20 42.63 8.85
N THR A 79 -7.94 42.74 8.45
CA THR A 79 -7.10 43.85 8.84
C THR A 79 -7.73 45.08 8.20
N ASN A 80 -8.25 45.97 9.03
CA ASN A 80 -8.62 47.32 8.63
C ASN A 80 -7.36 48.07 8.19
N ASP A 81 -6.84 47.76 7.00
CA ASP A 81 -5.95 48.66 6.29
C ASP A 81 -6.79 49.46 5.30
N GLY A 82 -7.02 50.71 5.67
CA GLY A 82 -7.84 51.62 4.89
C GLY A 82 -7.11 52.06 3.65
N SER A 83 -7.40 51.46 2.49
CA SER A 83 -7.47 52.18 1.23
C SER A 83 -8.11 51.34 0.11
N ASN A 84 -9.07 51.95 -0.58
CA ASN A 84 -9.62 51.57 -1.89
C ASN A 84 -10.57 50.35 -2.00
N ALA A 85 -11.49 50.18 -1.05
CA ALA A 85 -12.74 49.48 -1.35
C ALA A 85 -13.71 50.44 -2.07
N THR A 86 -13.93 50.25 -3.38
CA THR A 86 -14.86 51.05 -4.19
C THR A 86 -16.29 50.87 -3.70
N PHE A 87 -17.13 51.93 -3.81
CA PHE A 87 -18.52 51.98 -3.35
C PHE A 87 -19.37 50.75 -3.75
N PHE A 88 -19.07 50.11 -4.89
CA PHE A 88 -19.69 48.87 -5.33
C PHE A 88 -19.43 47.67 -4.43
N SER A 89 -18.24 47.54 -3.82
CA SER A 89 -17.91 46.43 -2.90
C SER A 89 -18.74 46.47 -1.61
N ARG A 90 -18.90 47.66 -1.02
CA ARG A 90 -19.74 47.85 0.17
C ARG A 90 -21.22 47.61 -0.10
N LEU A 91 -21.71 48.06 -1.25
CA LEU A 91 -23.10 47.85 -1.64
C LEU A 91 -23.37 46.36 -1.93
N LEU A 92 -22.39 45.64 -2.51
CA LEU A 92 -22.48 44.19 -2.72
C LEU A 92 -22.44 43.42 -1.40
N ASP A 93 -21.58 43.81 -0.45
CA ASP A 93 -21.51 43.19 0.88
C ASP A 93 -22.77 43.45 1.71
N GLU A 94 -23.33 44.65 1.68
CA GLU A 94 -24.59 44.97 2.38
C GLU A 94 -25.81 44.26 1.75
N THR A 95 -25.83 44.10 0.42
CA THR A 95 -26.89 43.36 -0.26
C THR A 95 -26.73 41.85 -0.14
N LEU A 96 -25.51 41.30 -0.13
CA LEU A 96 -25.28 39.88 0.17
C LEU A 96 -25.58 39.56 1.64
N ALA A 97 -25.23 40.43 2.59
CA ALA A 97 -25.54 40.22 4.00
C ALA A 97 -27.05 40.29 4.29
N ALA A 98 -27.82 41.03 3.48
CA ALA A 98 -29.27 41.10 3.59
C ALA A 98 -30.03 39.98 2.83
N VAL A 99 -29.37 39.29 1.88
CA VAL A 99 -29.98 38.26 1.02
C VAL A 99 -29.52 36.85 1.36
N LEU A 100 -28.38 36.69 2.02
CA LEU A 100 -27.96 35.40 2.57
C LEU A 100 -28.78 35.12 3.84
N PRO A 101 -29.51 33.99 3.92
CA PRO A 101 -29.94 33.50 5.21
C PRO A 101 -28.67 33.37 6.06
N GLN A 102 -28.65 33.95 7.26
CA GLN A 102 -27.75 33.48 8.31
C GLN A 102 -27.88 31.97 8.29
N SER A 103 -26.81 31.26 7.93
CA SER A 103 -26.87 29.80 7.89
C SER A 103 -27.16 29.35 9.31
N GLU A 104 -28.42 29.08 9.59
CA GLU A 104 -28.83 28.36 10.78
C GLU A 104 -27.95 27.11 10.80
N LYS A 105 -27.13 27.00 11.84
CA LYS A 105 -26.39 25.79 12.15
C LYS A 105 -27.33 24.63 11.91
N ALA A 106 -27.03 23.80 10.92
CA ALA A 106 -27.80 22.62 10.62
C ALA A 106 -28.08 21.90 11.95
N ALA A 107 -29.36 21.61 12.21
CA ALA A 107 -29.78 20.89 13.41
C ALA A 107 -28.84 19.70 13.66
N PRO A 108 -28.46 19.40 14.92
CA PRO A 108 -27.44 18.40 15.20
C PRO A 108 -27.88 17.09 14.57
N SER A 109 -27.13 16.64 13.55
CA SER A 109 -27.33 15.31 12.99
C SER A 109 -27.26 14.35 14.18
N THR A 110 -28.29 13.52 14.38
CA THR A 110 -28.38 12.61 15.52
C THR A 110 -27.08 11.84 15.66
N THR A 111 -26.26 12.20 16.67
CA THR A 111 -24.98 11.52 16.93
C THR A 111 -25.32 10.08 17.26
N ARG A 112 -24.82 9.16 16.43
CA ARG A 112 -25.08 7.73 16.62
C ARG A 112 -24.03 7.17 17.57
N SER A 113 -24.47 6.26 18.44
CA SER A 113 -23.55 5.55 19.33
C SER A 113 -23.25 4.14 18.81
N VAL A 114 -21.99 3.72 18.96
CA VAL A 114 -21.51 2.37 18.61
C VAL A 114 -20.65 1.86 19.74
N THR A 115 -20.95 0.68 20.28
CA THR A 115 -20.01 -0.04 21.16
C THR A 115 -19.03 -0.85 20.32
N LEU A 116 -17.73 -0.74 20.60
CA LEU A 116 -16.66 -1.57 20.06
C LEU A 116 -16.08 -2.43 21.19
N ARG A 117 -16.23 -3.76 21.08
CA ARG A 117 -15.65 -4.71 22.05
C ARG A 117 -14.32 -5.25 21.54
N LEU A 118 -13.29 -5.20 22.38
CA LEU A 118 -11.94 -5.69 22.09
C LEU A 118 -11.57 -6.86 23.01
N ASP A 119 -11.25 -8.01 22.43
CA ASP A 119 -10.80 -9.20 23.17
C ASP A 119 -9.32 -9.48 22.85
N ARG A 120 -8.45 -9.17 23.83
CA ARG A 120 -6.99 -9.33 23.69
C ARG A 120 -6.55 -10.81 23.63
N SER A 121 -7.40 -11.74 24.09
CA SER A 121 -7.07 -13.18 24.16
C SER A 121 -7.20 -13.89 22.80
N LYS A 122 -8.05 -13.37 21.91
CA LYS A 122 -8.28 -13.93 20.58
C LYS A 122 -7.36 -13.27 19.54
N LYS A 123 -6.23 -13.90 19.29
CA LYS A 123 -5.23 -13.47 18.30
C LYS A 123 -5.47 -14.16 16.96
N PHE A 124 -5.19 -13.45 15.89
CA PHE A 124 -5.23 -13.95 14.52
C PHE A 124 -3.82 -13.89 13.91
N GLN A 125 -3.69 -13.39 12.68
CA GLN A 125 -2.40 -13.33 11.98
C GLN A 125 -1.43 -12.32 12.60
N ARG A 126 -0.13 -12.63 12.47
CA ARG A 126 0.98 -11.71 12.74
C ARG A 126 1.19 -10.81 11.54
N ILE A 127 1.39 -9.51 11.78
CA ILE A 127 1.68 -8.51 10.75
C ILE A 127 3.16 -8.52 10.42
N GLU A 128 3.47 -8.71 9.14
CA GLU A 128 4.82 -8.73 8.58
C GLU A 128 5.33 -7.32 8.21
N GLY A 129 4.43 -6.43 7.80
CA GLY A 129 4.81 -5.06 7.50
C GLY A 129 3.94 -4.33 6.49
N PHE A 130 4.36 -3.11 6.19
CA PHE A 130 3.75 -2.23 5.20
C PHE A 130 4.85 -1.56 4.37
N GLY A 131 4.55 -1.27 3.10
CA GLY A 131 5.55 -0.76 2.17
C GLY A 131 4.99 -0.10 0.92
N GLY A 132 5.90 0.20 0.01
CA GLY A 132 5.58 0.68 -1.34
C GLY A 132 6.62 0.22 -2.36
N SER A 133 6.36 0.50 -3.63
CA SER A 133 7.21 0.13 -4.76
C SER A 133 8.16 1.25 -5.15
N PHE A 134 9.42 0.89 -5.41
CA PHE A 134 10.50 1.79 -5.83
C PHE A 134 10.84 1.51 -7.30
N THR A 135 10.09 2.14 -8.20
CA THR A 135 10.15 1.93 -9.66
C THR A 135 11.13 2.89 -10.34
N GLY A 136 11.33 2.75 -11.66
CA GLY A 136 12.12 3.69 -12.44
C GLY A 136 11.57 5.13 -12.42
N ALA A 137 10.24 5.29 -12.32
CA ALA A 137 9.56 6.57 -12.20
C ALA A 137 9.91 7.26 -10.87
N VAL A 138 9.93 6.50 -9.78
CA VAL A 138 10.38 6.98 -8.46
C VAL A 138 11.83 7.44 -8.53
N SER A 139 12.72 6.61 -9.11
CA SER A 139 14.13 6.99 -9.28
C SER A 139 14.29 8.26 -10.10
N TYR A 140 13.58 8.37 -11.23
CA TYR A 140 13.64 9.54 -12.11
C TYR A 140 13.17 10.81 -11.39
N LEU A 141 12.02 10.77 -10.71
CA LEU A 141 11.50 11.95 -10.00
C LEU A 141 12.45 12.40 -8.89
N LEU A 142 13.06 11.45 -8.18
CA LEU A 142 14.06 11.74 -7.16
C LEU A 142 15.30 12.45 -7.72
N GLU A 143 15.82 12.02 -8.87
CA GLU A 143 16.98 12.63 -9.52
C GLU A 143 16.73 14.06 -10.00
N ASN A 144 15.47 14.42 -10.29
CA ASN A 144 15.11 15.75 -10.78
C ASN A 144 14.90 16.79 -9.67
N TYR A 145 14.85 16.37 -8.39
CA TYR A 145 14.83 17.33 -7.28
C TYR A 145 16.17 18.05 -7.15
N GLU A 146 16.16 19.39 -7.25
CA GLU A 146 17.37 20.21 -7.16
C GLU A 146 18.04 20.14 -5.79
N ALA A 147 17.23 20.08 -4.71
CA ALA A 147 17.72 20.02 -3.35
C ALA A 147 17.71 18.58 -2.82
N GLN A 148 18.85 18.11 -2.30
CA GLN A 148 18.92 16.78 -1.68
C GLN A 148 18.00 16.65 -0.45
N ALA A 149 17.74 17.75 0.26
CA ALA A 149 16.88 17.77 1.45
C ALA A 149 15.43 17.36 1.16
N ILE A 150 14.88 17.67 -0.02
CA ILE A 150 13.51 17.25 -0.36
C ILE A 150 13.43 15.73 -0.62
N GLN A 151 14.47 15.12 -1.20
CA GLN A 151 14.58 13.66 -1.33
C GLN A 151 14.63 13.01 0.06
N ASP A 152 15.42 13.59 0.98
CA ASP A 152 15.52 13.12 2.36
C ASP A 152 14.17 13.22 3.10
N HIS A 153 13.42 14.30 2.89
CA HIS A 153 12.07 14.44 3.43
C HIS A 153 11.12 13.37 2.89
N LEU A 154 11.22 13.00 1.61
CA LEU A 154 10.45 11.90 1.02
C LEU A 154 10.81 10.56 1.66
N TYR A 155 12.10 10.24 1.77
CA TYR A 155 12.58 9.00 2.40
C TYR A 155 12.11 8.89 3.86
N LYS A 156 12.28 9.97 4.64
CA LYS A 156 11.80 10.01 6.03
C LYS A 156 10.30 9.86 6.14
N SER A 157 9.55 10.51 5.25
CA SER A 157 8.09 10.46 5.26
C SER A 157 7.58 9.02 5.20
N PHE A 158 8.21 8.15 4.41
CA PHE A 158 7.79 6.74 4.32
C PHE A 158 8.48 5.82 5.32
N TYR A 159 9.80 5.91 5.49
CA TYR A 159 10.59 4.86 6.16
C TYR A 159 11.08 5.23 7.56
N ALA A 160 11.10 6.52 7.94
CA ALA A 160 11.54 6.89 9.28
C ALA A 160 10.47 6.60 10.33
N THR A 161 10.89 6.45 11.59
CA THR A 161 10.00 6.16 12.73
C THR A 161 9.01 7.28 13.01
N ASP A 162 9.37 8.53 12.71
CA ASP A 162 8.49 9.72 12.80
C ASP A 162 7.68 9.96 11.50
N GLY A 163 7.98 9.22 10.42
CA GLY A 163 7.15 9.08 9.22
C GLY A 163 6.15 7.92 9.32
N LEU A 164 5.93 7.21 8.21
CA LEU A 164 5.02 6.06 8.11
C LEU A 164 5.59 4.74 8.65
N GLY A 165 6.89 4.68 8.93
CA GLY A 165 7.54 3.47 9.46
C GLY A 165 7.50 2.26 8.54
N PHE A 166 7.54 2.46 7.21
CA PHE A 166 7.61 1.36 6.25
C PHE A 166 8.83 0.48 6.50
N ASN A 167 8.62 -0.83 6.40
CA ASN A 167 9.67 -1.85 6.48
C ASN A 167 9.68 -2.78 5.26
N LEU A 168 8.74 -2.63 4.33
CA LEU A 168 8.70 -3.39 3.08
C LEU A 168 8.96 -2.47 1.88
N MET A 169 9.63 -3.01 0.87
CA MET A 169 9.84 -2.35 -0.42
C MET A 169 9.70 -3.37 -1.55
N ARG A 170 9.03 -3.00 -2.63
CA ARG A 170 8.99 -3.81 -3.86
C ARG A 170 9.82 -3.16 -4.96
N VAL A 171 10.61 -3.98 -5.66
CA VAL A 171 11.49 -3.55 -6.75
C VAL A 171 11.31 -4.49 -7.94
N ALA A 172 11.36 -3.94 -9.15
CA ALA A 172 11.32 -4.73 -10.37
C ALA A 172 12.67 -5.42 -10.62
N MET A 173 12.61 -6.71 -11.00
CA MET A 173 13.76 -7.41 -11.56
C MET A 173 13.83 -7.09 -13.06
N GLY A 174 14.66 -6.12 -13.42
CA GLY A 174 14.58 -5.46 -14.73
C GLY A 174 13.57 -4.30 -14.70
N GLY A 175 12.97 -3.98 -15.85
CA GLY A 175 11.99 -2.90 -15.92
C GLY A 175 10.57 -3.31 -15.51
N CYS A 176 9.73 -2.30 -15.35
CA CYS A 176 8.28 -2.37 -15.25
C CYS A 176 7.62 -1.31 -16.12
N ASP A 177 6.30 -1.21 -16.14
CA ASP A 177 5.57 -0.15 -16.86
C ASP A 177 5.87 1.27 -16.37
N PHE A 178 6.23 1.41 -15.09
CA PHE A 178 6.73 2.64 -14.46
C PHE A 178 8.25 2.79 -14.56
N ASP A 179 8.90 2.20 -15.57
CA ASP A 179 10.21 2.65 -16.03
C ASP A 179 10.06 3.66 -17.18
N LEU A 180 11.15 4.26 -17.63
CA LEU A 180 11.14 5.17 -18.78
C LEU A 180 11.10 4.43 -20.13
N GLU A 181 11.40 3.13 -20.13
CA GLU A 181 11.34 2.25 -21.29
C GLU A 181 11.24 0.78 -20.88
N ALA A 182 10.95 -0.10 -21.84
CA ALA A 182 10.94 -1.54 -21.60
C ALA A 182 12.35 -2.14 -21.67
N TRP A 183 12.79 -2.80 -20.60
CA TRP A 183 14.12 -3.41 -20.51
C TRP A 183 14.18 -4.65 -19.61
N ALA A 184 15.22 -5.46 -19.79
CA ALA A 184 15.57 -6.57 -18.90
C ALA A 184 17.09 -6.77 -18.85
N TYR A 185 17.60 -7.40 -17.79
CA TYR A 185 18.99 -7.87 -17.82
C TYR A 185 19.25 -8.86 -18.97
N ASN A 186 20.48 -8.89 -19.48
CA ASN A 186 20.94 -9.87 -20.47
C ASN A 186 20.13 -9.90 -21.80
N GLU A 187 19.74 -8.74 -22.31
CA GLU A 187 19.10 -8.63 -23.64
C GLU A 187 20.04 -9.01 -24.80
N LEU A 188 21.33 -8.77 -24.61
CA LEU A 188 22.41 -9.17 -25.51
C LEU A 188 23.51 -9.89 -24.73
N PRO A 189 24.26 -10.83 -25.34
CA PRO A 189 23.94 -11.44 -26.64
C PRO A 189 22.65 -12.27 -26.57
N VAL A 190 21.95 -12.34 -27.70
CA VAL A 190 20.68 -13.07 -27.84
C VAL A 190 20.93 -14.57 -27.66
N ASN A 191 20.00 -15.29 -27.01
CA ASN A 191 20.08 -16.73 -26.74
C ASN A 191 21.25 -17.16 -25.85
N ASP A 192 21.78 -16.25 -25.03
CA ASP A 192 22.82 -16.57 -24.08
C ASP A 192 22.25 -17.25 -22.82
N THR A 193 22.20 -18.58 -22.86
CA THR A 193 21.69 -19.41 -21.76
C THR A 193 22.57 -19.39 -20.51
N LYS A 194 23.79 -18.83 -20.59
CA LYS A 194 24.74 -18.70 -19.47
C LYS A 194 24.68 -17.34 -18.79
N LEU A 195 23.89 -16.41 -19.33
CA LEU A 195 23.71 -15.06 -18.80
C LEU A 195 25.06 -14.34 -18.57
N THR A 196 25.95 -14.40 -19.55
CA THR A 196 27.34 -13.92 -19.46
C THR A 196 27.47 -12.42 -19.23
N ASN A 197 26.42 -11.64 -19.54
CA ASN A 197 26.39 -10.20 -19.29
C ASN A 197 25.79 -9.80 -17.94
N MET A 198 25.22 -10.74 -17.18
CA MET A 198 24.75 -10.48 -15.80
C MET A 198 25.91 -10.61 -14.80
N THR A 199 26.91 -9.74 -14.91
CA THR A 199 28.07 -9.68 -14.01
C THR A 199 28.10 -8.41 -13.18
N LYS A 200 27.28 -7.41 -13.52
CA LYS A 200 27.08 -6.15 -12.80
C LYS A 200 25.63 -5.71 -12.90
N LEU A 201 25.23 -4.78 -12.03
CA LEU A 201 23.94 -4.10 -12.15
C LEU A 201 23.85 -3.32 -13.47
N ASP A 202 22.64 -3.21 -13.98
CA ASP A 202 22.30 -2.25 -15.03
C ASP A 202 22.39 -0.82 -14.45
N ASP A 203 22.78 0.17 -15.25
CA ASP A 203 22.99 1.54 -14.78
C ASP A 203 21.73 2.12 -14.09
N ARG A 204 20.52 1.71 -14.52
CA ARG A 204 19.25 2.07 -13.89
C ARG A 204 19.13 1.55 -12.46
N ASP A 205 19.57 0.32 -12.22
CA ASP A 205 19.57 -0.28 -10.89
C ASP A 205 20.74 0.22 -10.03
N VAL A 206 21.86 0.66 -10.62
CA VAL A 206 22.95 1.34 -9.89
C VAL A 206 22.41 2.60 -9.21
N ILE A 207 21.68 3.45 -9.95
CA ILE A 207 21.04 4.66 -9.43
C ILE A 207 20.07 4.30 -8.29
N ARG A 208 19.17 3.34 -8.55
CA ARG A 208 18.18 2.89 -7.58
C ARG A 208 18.82 2.37 -6.29
N VAL A 209 19.91 1.61 -6.40
CA VAL A 209 20.62 1.06 -5.25
C VAL A 209 21.22 2.17 -4.38
N GLU A 210 21.85 3.18 -4.99
CA GLU A 210 22.41 4.31 -4.24
C GLU A 210 21.31 5.15 -3.57
N GLN A 211 20.17 5.34 -4.23
CA GLN A 211 18.99 5.98 -3.63
C GLN A 211 18.46 5.18 -2.43
N ILE A 212 18.35 3.85 -2.52
CA ILE A 212 17.90 3.00 -1.42
C ILE A 212 18.91 3.00 -0.26
N LYS A 213 20.22 3.02 -0.54
CA LYS A 213 21.25 3.17 0.51
C LYS A 213 21.10 4.48 1.26
N ARG A 214 20.94 5.60 0.54
CA ARG A 214 20.67 6.91 1.14
C ARG A 214 19.38 6.89 1.96
N LEU A 215 18.32 6.30 1.44
CA LEU A 215 17.06 6.13 2.15
C LEU A 215 17.28 5.41 3.48
N ARG A 216 18.03 4.30 3.50
CA ARG A 216 18.34 3.55 4.73
C ARG A 216 19.12 4.40 5.74
N GLU A 217 20.12 5.13 5.27
CA GLU A 217 20.93 6.02 6.11
C GLU A 217 20.08 7.13 6.75
N ILE A 218 19.26 7.82 5.95
CA ILE A 218 18.52 9.00 6.36
C ILE A 218 17.28 8.67 7.20
N SER A 219 16.61 7.57 6.88
CA SER A 219 15.42 7.12 7.63
C SER A 219 15.76 6.31 8.88
N GLY A 220 16.95 5.69 8.92
CA GLY A 220 17.35 4.79 9.99
C GLY A 220 16.61 3.45 9.98
N VAL A 221 16.00 3.05 8.86
CA VAL A 221 15.31 1.76 8.75
C VAL A 221 16.32 0.61 8.81
N GLU A 222 16.28 -0.18 9.88
CA GLU A 222 17.22 -1.28 10.11
C GLU A 222 16.79 -2.57 9.39
N ASN A 223 15.48 -2.89 9.37
CA ASN A 223 14.93 -4.14 8.82
C ASN A 223 14.13 -3.92 7.52
N LEU A 224 14.77 -3.33 6.50
CA LEU A 224 14.13 -3.14 5.19
C LEU A 224 14.05 -4.46 4.42
N LYS A 225 12.84 -5.03 4.32
CA LYS A 225 12.53 -6.25 3.58
C LYS A 225 12.22 -5.92 2.11
N ILE A 226 13.15 -6.25 1.21
CA ILE A 226 13.01 -6.00 -0.23
C ILE A 226 12.42 -7.22 -0.93
N LYS A 227 11.30 -7.05 -1.66
CA LYS A 227 10.67 -8.05 -2.54
C LYS A 227 10.93 -7.73 -4.01
N GLY A 228 11.44 -8.71 -4.76
CA GLY A 228 11.61 -8.64 -6.21
C GLY A 228 10.46 -9.29 -6.99
N ALA A 229 10.10 -8.72 -8.14
CA ALA A 229 9.25 -9.40 -9.14
C ALA A 229 9.70 -9.03 -10.56
N ALA A 230 9.74 -9.99 -11.48
CA ALA A 230 10.03 -9.74 -12.89
C ALA A 230 8.74 -9.56 -13.69
N TRP A 231 8.63 -8.51 -14.50
CA TRP A 231 7.50 -8.32 -15.43
C TRP A 231 7.65 -9.13 -16.69
N SER A 232 8.89 -9.26 -17.19
CA SER A 232 9.17 -10.00 -18.41
C SER A 232 10.60 -10.49 -18.44
N ALA A 233 10.81 -11.69 -18.99
CA ALA A 233 12.12 -12.11 -19.46
C ALA A 233 12.56 -11.30 -20.69
N PRO A 234 13.86 -11.30 -21.05
CA PRO A 234 14.33 -10.78 -22.33
C PRO A 234 13.55 -11.32 -23.51
N LYS A 235 13.33 -10.49 -24.54
CA LYS A 235 12.53 -10.84 -25.72
C LYS A 235 12.91 -12.20 -26.31
N TRP A 236 14.20 -12.50 -26.40
CA TRP A 236 14.68 -13.74 -27.01
C TRP A 236 14.26 -15.02 -26.26
N MET A 237 13.95 -14.92 -24.96
CA MET A 237 13.42 -16.02 -24.17
C MET A 237 11.92 -16.30 -24.40
N LYS A 238 11.21 -15.39 -25.07
CA LYS A 238 9.74 -15.42 -25.17
C LYS A 238 9.26 -15.96 -26.51
N THR A 239 8.14 -16.67 -26.50
CA THR A 239 7.53 -17.27 -27.70
C THR A 239 7.17 -16.25 -28.78
N ASN A 240 6.90 -15.01 -28.39
CA ASN A 240 6.52 -13.92 -29.30
C ASN A 240 7.68 -12.97 -29.66
N ASN A 241 8.86 -13.14 -29.04
CA ASN A 241 10.02 -12.25 -29.16
C ASN A 241 9.70 -10.75 -28.94
N LYS A 242 8.70 -10.43 -28.11
CA LYS A 242 8.21 -9.05 -27.87
C LYS A 242 8.05 -8.76 -26.39
N TRP A 243 8.04 -7.48 -26.01
CA TRP A 243 7.77 -7.06 -24.64
C TRP A 243 6.32 -7.29 -24.22
N THR A 244 5.37 -7.01 -25.11
CA THR A 244 3.92 -7.08 -24.85
C THR A 244 3.20 -8.02 -25.83
N GLY A 245 1.93 -8.30 -25.55
CA GLY A 245 1.08 -9.24 -26.29
C GLY A 245 1.19 -10.68 -25.78
N PHE A 246 0.41 -11.59 -26.40
CA PHE A 246 0.43 -13.01 -26.05
C PHE A 246 1.86 -13.55 -26.16
N GLY A 247 2.41 -14.05 -25.06
CA GLY A 247 3.81 -14.49 -25.02
C GLY A 247 4.14 -15.19 -23.71
N GLN A 248 4.78 -16.36 -23.82
CA GLN A 248 5.20 -17.17 -22.69
C GLN A 248 6.71 -17.39 -22.74
N LEU A 249 7.29 -17.86 -21.64
CA LEU A 249 8.66 -18.34 -21.64
C LEU A 249 8.78 -19.60 -22.51
N LYS A 250 9.76 -19.64 -23.41
CA LYS A 250 10.07 -20.85 -24.18
C LYS A 250 10.68 -21.91 -23.25
N ARG A 251 10.30 -23.18 -23.44
CA ARG A 251 10.68 -24.28 -22.52
C ARG A 251 12.19 -24.48 -22.45
N GLU A 252 12.91 -24.29 -23.55
CA GLU A 252 14.36 -24.39 -23.59
C GLU A 252 15.09 -23.39 -22.68
N TYR A 253 14.40 -22.33 -22.21
CA TYR A 253 14.97 -21.30 -21.34
C TYR A 253 14.48 -21.38 -19.88
N TYR A 254 13.77 -22.44 -19.48
CA TYR A 254 13.25 -22.57 -18.12
C TYR A 254 14.36 -22.55 -17.06
N GLN A 255 15.44 -23.30 -17.27
CA GLN A 255 16.60 -23.27 -16.36
C GLN A 255 17.29 -21.91 -16.39
N THR A 256 17.55 -21.36 -17.59
CA THR A 256 18.15 -20.04 -17.74
C THR A 256 17.35 -18.95 -17.01
N TRP A 257 16.02 -19.03 -17.01
CA TRP A 257 15.16 -18.08 -16.30
C TRP A 257 15.19 -18.27 -14.78
N ALA A 258 15.39 -19.49 -14.28
CA ALA A 258 15.67 -19.71 -12.86
C ALA A 258 17.04 -19.14 -12.46
N ASP A 259 18.06 -19.37 -13.28
CA ASP A 259 19.41 -18.82 -13.06
C ASP A 259 19.43 -17.30 -13.13
N TYR A 260 18.56 -16.69 -13.95
CA TYR A 260 18.35 -15.24 -14.01
C TYR A 260 17.91 -14.66 -12.68
N HIS A 261 16.95 -15.30 -12.01
CA HIS A 261 16.49 -14.86 -10.68
C HIS A 261 17.60 -14.97 -9.65
N LEU A 262 18.33 -16.09 -9.64
CA LEU A 262 19.45 -16.30 -8.74
C LEU A 262 20.55 -15.24 -8.96
N LYS A 263 20.94 -14.98 -10.22
CA LYS A 263 21.93 -13.95 -10.53
C LYS A 263 21.47 -12.54 -10.14
N TRP A 264 20.19 -12.22 -10.31
CA TRP A 264 19.66 -10.92 -9.86
C TRP A 264 19.76 -10.77 -8.34
N VAL A 265 19.41 -11.80 -7.58
CA VAL A 265 19.59 -11.83 -6.11
C VAL A 265 21.07 -11.64 -5.74
N GLU A 266 21.99 -12.32 -6.44
CA GLU A 266 23.44 -12.17 -6.24
C GLU A 266 23.94 -10.74 -6.50
N LEU A 267 23.48 -10.13 -7.60
CA LEU A 267 23.82 -8.76 -7.95
C LEU A 267 23.31 -7.76 -6.90
N MET A 268 22.07 -7.90 -6.46
CA MET A 268 21.51 -7.02 -5.43
C MET A 268 22.24 -7.15 -4.08
N GLU A 269 22.49 -8.38 -3.62
CA GLU A 269 23.23 -8.60 -2.37
C GLU A 269 24.67 -8.05 -2.45
N SER A 270 25.39 -8.32 -3.55
CA SER A 270 26.77 -7.82 -3.72
C SER A 270 26.88 -6.30 -3.77
N ASN A 271 25.78 -5.60 -4.06
CA ASN A 271 25.69 -4.14 -4.03
C ASN A 271 25.06 -3.60 -2.75
N GLY A 272 24.88 -4.43 -1.71
CA GLY A 272 24.45 -4.02 -0.37
C GLY A 272 22.94 -4.01 -0.14
N LEU A 273 22.15 -4.60 -1.05
CA LEU A 273 20.70 -4.75 -0.94
C LEU A 273 20.32 -6.25 -0.88
N PRO A 274 20.37 -6.87 0.30
CA PRO A 274 19.90 -8.25 0.44
C PRO A 274 18.39 -8.34 0.14
N ILE A 275 18.01 -9.38 -0.61
CA ILE A 275 16.63 -9.62 -1.01
C ILE A 275 15.94 -10.50 0.04
N TRP A 276 14.79 -10.05 0.54
CA TRP A 276 13.95 -10.80 1.47
C TRP A 276 13.09 -11.84 0.74
N ALA A 277 12.50 -11.43 -0.39
CA ALA A 277 11.55 -12.26 -1.10
C ALA A 277 11.62 -12.06 -2.62
N ILE A 278 11.19 -13.08 -3.38
CA ILE A 278 10.91 -12.93 -4.82
C ILE A 278 9.55 -13.55 -5.18
N SER A 279 8.94 -13.04 -6.24
CA SER A 279 7.75 -13.65 -6.87
C SER A 279 8.13 -14.49 -8.09
N THR A 280 7.32 -15.49 -8.43
CA THR A 280 7.39 -16.23 -9.70
C THR A 280 7.18 -15.37 -10.96
N GLY A 281 6.78 -14.11 -10.79
CA GLY A 281 6.61 -13.13 -11.87
C GLY A 281 5.40 -12.23 -11.60
N ASN A 282 5.43 -11.01 -12.12
CA ASN A 282 4.34 -10.03 -12.00
C ASN A 282 3.18 -10.38 -12.96
N GLU A 283 1.96 -10.44 -12.43
CA GLU A 283 0.70 -10.58 -13.17
C GLU A 283 0.76 -11.60 -14.33
N PRO A 284 1.03 -12.90 -14.02
CA PRO A 284 1.18 -13.95 -15.01
C PRO A 284 0.00 -14.09 -15.98
N MET A 285 -1.21 -13.64 -15.63
CA MET A 285 -2.36 -13.65 -16.54
C MET A 285 -2.27 -12.62 -17.66
N ASN A 286 -1.50 -11.54 -17.49
CA ASN A 286 -1.43 -10.45 -18.45
C ASN A 286 -0.91 -10.88 -19.83
N GLY A 287 0.12 -11.72 -19.86
CA GLY A 287 0.70 -12.23 -21.10
C GLY A 287 -0.10 -13.33 -21.78
N ILE A 288 -1.27 -13.73 -21.24
CA ILE A 288 -2.13 -14.80 -21.78
C ILE A 288 -3.57 -14.39 -21.98
N PHE A 289 -4.21 -13.79 -20.97
CA PHE A 289 -5.65 -13.53 -20.94
C PHE A 289 -5.98 -12.04 -21.16
N PHE A 290 -5.18 -11.14 -20.58
CA PHE A 290 -5.42 -9.69 -20.66
C PHE A 290 -4.54 -8.99 -21.71
N MET A 291 -3.86 -9.75 -22.56
CA MET A 291 -2.97 -9.24 -23.60
C MET A 291 -3.58 -8.23 -24.58
N PRO A 292 -4.92 -8.16 -24.86
CA PRO A 292 -5.45 -7.11 -25.73
C PRO A 292 -5.38 -5.73 -25.07
N PHE A 293 -5.40 -5.68 -23.74
CA PHE A 293 -5.48 -4.46 -22.93
C PHE A 293 -4.13 -4.06 -22.33
N VAL A 294 -3.24 -5.03 -22.09
CA VAL A 294 -1.89 -4.78 -21.57
C VAL A 294 -0.99 -4.30 -22.70
N LYS A 295 -0.40 -3.10 -22.54
CA LYS A 295 0.52 -2.48 -23.53
C LYS A 295 1.97 -2.40 -23.06
N PHE A 296 2.21 -2.71 -21.80
CA PHE A 296 3.55 -2.75 -21.20
C PHE A 296 4.14 -4.16 -21.24
N MET A 297 5.38 -4.29 -20.74
CA MET A 297 6.08 -5.56 -20.67
C MET A 297 5.35 -6.57 -19.78
N SER A 298 5.18 -7.79 -20.28
CA SER A 298 4.48 -8.85 -19.54
C SER A 298 4.94 -10.22 -20.00
N MET A 299 4.90 -11.22 -19.12
CA MET A 299 5.19 -12.60 -19.47
C MET A 299 4.09 -13.52 -18.96
N GLY A 300 3.46 -14.20 -19.90
CA GLY A 300 2.32 -15.06 -19.64
C GLY A 300 2.70 -16.40 -19.04
N TRP A 301 2.02 -16.79 -17.97
CA TRP A 301 2.07 -18.15 -17.44
C TRP A 301 0.67 -18.77 -17.38
N THR A 302 0.57 -20.04 -17.76
CA THR A 302 -0.55 -20.87 -17.31
C THR A 302 -0.18 -21.54 -15.99
N PRO A 303 -1.14 -21.89 -15.13
CA PRO A 303 -0.84 -22.60 -13.90
C PRO A 303 -0.04 -23.89 -14.11
N PRO A 304 -0.33 -24.76 -15.11
CA PRO A 304 0.52 -25.93 -15.39
C PRO A 304 1.95 -25.57 -15.79
N SER A 305 2.16 -24.58 -16.67
CA SER A 305 3.52 -24.19 -17.07
C SER A 305 4.32 -23.58 -15.93
N GLN A 306 3.68 -22.79 -15.07
CA GLN A 306 4.36 -22.19 -13.92
C GLN A 306 4.72 -23.25 -12.89
N ALA A 307 3.85 -24.24 -12.66
CA ALA A 307 4.14 -25.36 -11.77
C ALA A 307 5.34 -26.19 -12.26
N ILE A 308 5.44 -26.44 -13.57
CA ILE A 308 6.60 -27.13 -14.16
C ILE A 308 7.87 -26.33 -13.93
N TRP A 309 7.88 -25.03 -14.28
CA TRP A 309 9.07 -24.20 -14.11
C TRP A 309 9.47 -24.04 -12.64
N LEU A 310 8.49 -23.90 -11.74
CA LEU A 310 8.73 -23.79 -10.31
C LEU A 310 9.33 -25.06 -9.73
N ASP A 311 8.75 -26.23 -10.01
CA ASP A 311 9.20 -27.51 -9.44
C ASP A 311 10.50 -28.02 -10.06
N ASP A 312 10.63 -27.90 -11.39
CA ASP A 312 11.74 -28.49 -12.13
C ASP A 312 12.95 -27.54 -12.22
N ASN A 313 12.78 -26.23 -11.98
CA ASN A 313 13.84 -25.23 -12.17
C ASN A 313 13.97 -24.22 -11.01
N LEU A 314 13.02 -23.27 -10.85
CA LEU A 314 13.19 -22.16 -9.90
C LEU A 314 13.36 -22.64 -8.45
N GLY A 315 12.49 -23.54 -7.99
CA GLY A 315 12.51 -24.11 -6.66
C GLY A 315 13.86 -24.76 -6.34
N PRO A 316 14.30 -25.77 -7.12
CA PRO A 316 15.61 -26.38 -6.96
C PRO A 316 16.78 -25.38 -7.05
N THR A 317 16.77 -24.45 -8.02
CA THR A 317 17.84 -23.44 -8.16
C THR A 317 17.96 -22.58 -6.90
N MET A 318 16.84 -22.08 -6.37
CA MET A 318 16.85 -21.23 -5.18
C MET A 318 17.19 -22.02 -3.93
N ARG A 319 16.52 -23.16 -3.68
CA ARG A 319 16.69 -23.96 -2.45
C ARG A 319 18.06 -24.66 -2.34
N ASN A 320 18.76 -24.89 -3.46
CA ASN A 320 20.12 -25.42 -3.45
C ASN A 320 21.21 -24.32 -3.46
N SER A 321 20.83 -23.05 -3.53
CA SER A 321 21.77 -21.93 -3.49
C SER A 321 22.08 -21.47 -2.05
N LYS A 322 22.99 -20.50 -1.90
CA LYS A 322 23.20 -19.80 -0.61
C LYS A 322 21.98 -19.00 -0.14
N TYR A 323 21.02 -18.74 -1.02
CA TYR A 323 19.79 -17.98 -0.76
C TYR A 323 18.57 -18.85 -0.54
N LYS A 324 18.77 -20.09 -0.11
CA LYS A 324 17.70 -21.07 0.12
C LYS A 324 16.60 -20.60 1.08
N ASP A 325 16.88 -19.60 1.92
CA ASP A 325 15.95 -19.04 2.91
C ASP A 325 15.16 -17.81 2.41
N ILE A 326 15.39 -17.35 1.17
CA ILE A 326 14.57 -16.29 0.57
C ILE A 326 13.13 -16.77 0.44
N VAL A 327 12.18 -15.89 0.78
CA VAL A 327 10.75 -16.18 0.69
C VAL A 327 10.33 -16.24 -0.78
N LEU A 328 9.77 -17.37 -1.21
CA LEU A 328 9.22 -17.55 -2.56
C LEU A 328 7.71 -17.34 -2.56
N PHE A 329 7.27 -16.27 -3.22
CA PHE A 329 5.87 -15.99 -3.48
C PHE A 329 5.45 -16.48 -4.87
N SER A 330 4.18 -16.85 -5.00
CA SER A 330 3.55 -17.06 -6.30
C SER A 330 2.23 -16.29 -6.42
N ASN A 331 1.58 -16.47 -7.57
CA ASN A 331 0.46 -15.70 -8.08
C ASN A 331 0.85 -14.28 -8.47
N ASP A 332 1.02 -13.35 -7.51
CA ASP A 332 1.37 -11.94 -7.74
C ASP A 332 0.49 -11.32 -8.83
N ASP A 333 -0.81 -11.59 -8.69
CA ASP A 333 -1.88 -11.24 -9.62
C ASP A 333 -3.17 -10.97 -8.81
N GLN A 334 -4.24 -10.61 -9.52
CA GLN A 334 -5.50 -10.21 -8.92
C GLN A 334 -6.08 -11.26 -7.97
N ARG A 335 -6.68 -10.82 -6.88
CA ARG A 335 -7.24 -11.71 -5.84
C ARG A 335 -8.18 -12.80 -6.35
N TYR A 336 -9.01 -12.53 -7.37
CA TYR A 336 -9.97 -13.51 -7.92
C TYR A 336 -9.28 -14.73 -8.59
N THR A 337 -7.99 -14.61 -8.89
CA THR A 337 -7.18 -15.71 -9.42
C THR A 337 -6.83 -16.72 -8.33
N SER A 338 -6.94 -16.37 -7.04
CA SER A 338 -6.69 -17.26 -5.91
C SER A 338 -8.01 -17.73 -5.27
N PRO A 339 -8.12 -19.00 -4.81
CA PRO A 339 -7.13 -20.07 -4.90
C PRO A 339 -7.09 -20.75 -6.27
N PHE A 340 -7.84 -20.27 -7.27
CA PHE A 340 -8.00 -20.92 -8.57
C PHE A 340 -6.65 -21.32 -9.19
N TRP A 341 -5.68 -20.41 -9.18
CA TRP A 341 -4.33 -20.59 -9.69
C TRP A 341 -3.66 -21.86 -9.15
N PHE A 342 -3.81 -22.12 -7.85
CA PHE A 342 -3.27 -23.30 -7.20
C PHE A 342 -4.20 -24.52 -7.30
N LYS A 343 -5.52 -24.29 -7.25
CA LYS A 343 -6.57 -25.32 -7.20
C LYS A 343 -7.85 -24.88 -7.91
N TRP A 344 -8.37 -25.72 -8.80
CA TRP A 344 -9.76 -25.62 -9.27
C TRP A 344 -10.60 -26.83 -8.86
N VAL A 345 -11.87 -26.61 -8.53
CA VAL A 345 -12.83 -27.69 -8.21
C VAL A 345 -13.90 -27.68 -9.30
N ARG A 346 -14.01 -28.77 -10.06
CA ARG A 346 -15.11 -28.95 -11.02
C ARG A 346 -16.23 -29.70 -10.33
N LYS A 347 -17.40 -29.08 -10.22
CA LYS A 347 -18.62 -29.79 -9.85
C LYS A 347 -19.02 -30.70 -11.02
N HIS A 348 -19.01 -32.01 -10.81
CA HIS A 348 -19.66 -32.96 -11.71
C HIS A 348 -21.03 -33.29 -11.13
N ILE A 349 -22.05 -33.17 -11.98
CA ILE A 349 -23.38 -33.74 -11.73
C ILE A 349 -23.46 -34.90 -12.69
N ASP A 350 -23.58 -36.12 -12.16
CA ASP A 350 -23.75 -37.29 -13.00
C ASP A 350 -25.24 -37.45 -13.41
N TYR A 351 -25.54 -38.45 -14.23
CA TYR A 351 -26.90 -38.75 -14.69
C TYR A 351 -27.88 -39.17 -13.57
N SER A 352 -27.39 -39.50 -12.37
CA SER A 352 -28.18 -39.82 -11.18
C SER A 352 -28.49 -38.61 -10.28
N ASN A 353 -28.12 -37.39 -10.72
CA ASN A 353 -28.16 -36.16 -9.95
C ASN A 353 -27.26 -36.17 -8.70
N ASP A 354 -26.30 -37.10 -8.61
CA ASP A 354 -25.35 -37.11 -7.51
C ASP A 354 -24.24 -36.08 -7.76
N ILE A 355 -23.95 -35.26 -6.75
CA ILE A 355 -22.93 -34.22 -6.84
C ILE A 355 -21.60 -34.84 -6.45
N THR A 356 -20.79 -35.17 -7.44
CA THR A 356 -19.40 -35.57 -7.22
C THR A 356 -18.47 -34.37 -7.43
N HIS A 357 -17.63 -34.11 -6.43
CA HIS A 357 -16.62 -33.06 -6.53
C HIS A 357 -15.35 -33.64 -7.16
N SER A 358 -15.18 -33.50 -8.48
CA SER A 358 -13.90 -33.82 -9.11
C SER A 358 -12.98 -32.62 -8.94
N THR A 359 -11.93 -32.76 -8.13
CA THR A 359 -10.95 -31.68 -7.99
C THR A 359 -10.05 -31.68 -9.22
N SER A 360 -10.03 -30.58 -9.95
CA SER A 360 -9.19 -30.38 -11.11
C SER A 360 -8.04 -29.49 -10.68
N LEU A 361 -7.09 -30.09 -9.97
CA LEU A 361 -5.89 -29.46 -9.44
C LEU A 361 -5.15 -28.70 -10.58
N GLN A 362 -4.73 -27.44 -10.38
CA GLN A 362 -4.13 -26.61 -11.45
C GLN A 362 -2.61 -26.74 -11.46
N MET A 363 -1.94 -26.00 -10.57
CA MET A 363 -0.51 -26.19 -10.33
C MET A 363 -0.25 -27.57 -9.70
N ASN A 364 -0.97 -27.88 -8.61
CA ASN A 364 -0.80 -29.12 -7.82
C ASN A 364 -1.00 -30.40 -8.66
N ARG A 365 -1.81 -30.39 -9.72
CA ARG A 365 -1.94 -31.56 -10.61
C ARG A 365 -0.68 -31.82 -11.41
N THR A 366 -0.05 -30.74 -11.85
CA THR A 366 1.02 -30.81 -12.83
C THR A 366 2.32 -31.16 -12.14
N ARG A 367 2.58 -30.51 -10.99
CA ARG A 367 3.70 -30.77 -10.08
C ARG A 367 3.22 -30.58 -8.64
N PRO A 368 2.86 -31.65 -7.92
CA PRO A 368 2.35 -31.53 -6.56
C PRO A 368 3.32 -30.82 -5.60
N ASN A 369 4.61 -31.12 -5.74
CA ASN A 369 5.67 -30.56 -4.91
C ASN A 369 5.96 -29.07 -5.21
N SER A 370 5.40 -28.52 -6.30
CA SER A 370 5.60 -27.10 -6.65
C SER A 370 5.16 -26.15 -5.54
N LEU A 371 4.12 -26.53 -4.78
CA LEU A 371 3.61 -25.73 -3.66
C LEU A 371 4.51 -25.81 -2.41
N ASP A 372 5.33 -26.86 -2.29
CA ASP A 372 6.25 -27.03 -1.17
C ASP A 372 7.41 -26.03 -1.25
N TYR A 373 7.75 -25.58 -2.45
CA TYR A 373 8.72 -24.50 -2.67
C TYR A 373 8.18 -23.13 -2.28
N LEU A 374 6.87 -22.93 -2.17
CA LEU A 374 6.28 -21.63 -1.89
C LEU A 374 6.18 -21.38 -0.38
N ASP A 375 6.55 -20.18 0.03
CA ASP A 375 6.39 -19.71 1.41
C ASP A 375 5.16 -18.81 1.56
N GLY A 376 4.66 -18.26 0.45
CA GLY A 376 3.53 -17.35 0.45
C GLY A 376 2.82 -17.19 -0.89
N VAL A 377 1.69 -16.49 -0.82
CA VAL A 377 0.90 -16.02 -1.96
C VAL A 377 0.88 -14.49 -1.96
N SER A 378 1.22 -13.91 -3.10
CA SER A 378 1.10 -12.47 -3.35
C SER A 378 -0.16 -12.20 -4.15
N LEU A 379 -0.95 -11.20 -3.76
CA LEU A 379 -2.21 -10.82 -4.42
C LEU A 379 -2.28 -9.32 -4.71
N HIS A 380 -2.94 -8.95 -5.80
CA HIS A 380 -3.16 -7.57 -6.20
C HIS A 380 -4.62 -7.12 -5.92
N TRP A 381 -4.78 -5.83 -5.64
CA TRP A 381 -6.04 -5.24 -5.12
C TRP A 381 -7.04 -4.78 -6.20
N TYR A 382 -6.61 -4.62 -7.45
CA TYR A 382 -7.30 -3.77 -8.41
C TYR A 382 -8.79 -4.07 -8.59
N TRP A 383 -9.23 -5.33 -8.58
CA TRP A 383 -10.61 -5.70 -8.89
C TRP A 383 -11.52 -5.98 -7.67
N ASP A 384 -11.14 -5.49 -6.50
CA ASP A 384 -11.83 -5.80 -5.25
C ASP A 384 -13.23 -5.19 -5.12
N GLU A 385 -13.55 -4.14 -5.88
CA GLU A 385 -14.92 -3.59 -5.96
C GLU A 385 -15.88 -4.54 -6.71
N ILE A 386 -15.34 -5.50 -7.47
CA ILE A 386 -16.11 -6.43 -8.32
C ILE A 386 -16.11 -7.84 -7.74
N PHE A 387 -14.99 -8.28 -7.15
CA PHE A 387 -14.87 -9.62 -6.57
C PHE A 387 -14.76 -9.51 -5.04
N GLY A 388 -15.72 -10.12 -4.31
CA GLY A 388 -15.74 -10.09 -2.84
C GLY A 388 -14.65 -10.94 -2.16
N SER A 389 -14.49 -10.78 -0.85
CA SER A 389 -13.39 -11.38 -0.05
C SER A 389 -13.41 -12.91 0.05
N SER A 390 -14.48 -13.60 -0.34
CA SER A 390 -14.61 -15.06 -0.24
C SER A 390 -13.49 -15.87 -0.93
N PHE A 391 -12.74 -15.25 -1.84
CA PHE A 391 -11.56 -15.84 -2.47
C PHE A 391 -10.36 -15.95 -1.51
N VAL A 392 -10.22 -15.00 -0.58
CA VAL A 392 -9.16 -14.99 0.44
C VAL A 392 -9.39 -16.08 1.47
N ASP A 393 -10.64 -16.21 1.96
CA ASP A 393 -11.00 -17.26 2.91
C ASP A 393 -10.65 -18.65 2.35
N LYS A 394 -11.05 -18.91 1.11
CA LYS A 394 -10.73 -20.17 0.42
C LYS A 394 -9.24 -20.37 0.17
N THR A 395 -8.48 -19.28 -0.02
CA THR A 395 -7.02 -19.33 -0.16
C THR A 395 -6.39 -19.71 1.17
N SER A 396 -6.82 -19.08 2.26
CA SER A 396 -6.38 -19.36 3.62
C SER A 396 -6.72 -20.79 4.05
N GLU A 397 -7.91 -21.28 3.74
CA GLU A 397 -8.30 -22.67 4.01
C GLU A 397 -7.44 -23.68 3.23
N TYR A 398 -7.03 -23.34 2.01
CA TYR A 398 -6.24 -24.24 1.16
C TYR A 398 -4.74 -24.18 1.43
N LEU A 399 -4.22 -23.01 1.83
CA LEU A 399 -2.82 -22.74 2.09
C LEU A 399 -2.65 -22.09 3.48
N PRO A 400 -3.05 -22.79 4.57
CA PRO A 400 -3.14 -22.19 5.91
C PRO A 400 -1.78 -21.76 6.49
N ASP A 401 -0.70 -22.43 6.08
CA ASP A 401 0.65 -22.18 6.59
C ASP A 401 1.45 -21.20 5.72
N LYS A 402 0.82 -20.59 4.71
CA LYS A 402 1.50 -19.69 3.76
C LYS A 402 1.23 -18.23 4.10
N LEU A 403 2.26 -17.40 3.97
CA LEU A 403 2.11 -15.94 4.06
C LEU A 403 1.15 -15.47 2.96
N GLN A 404 0.28 -14.53 3.30
CA GLN A 404 -0.59 -13.87 2.32
C GLN A 404 -0.36 -12.38 2.40
N ILE A 405 0.08 -11.79 1.28
CA ILE A 405 0.39 -10.36 1.22
C ILE A 405 -0.35 -9.71 0.06
N ILE A 406 -0.74 -8.45 0.24
CA ILE A 406 -1.00 -7.59 -0.89
C ILE A 406 0.35 -7.05 -1.35
N SER A 407 0.78 -7.44 -2.54
CA SER A 407 2.08 -7.07 -3.09
C SER A 407 2.03 -5.84 -3.97
N GLU A 408 0.84 -5.42 -4.38
CA GLU A 408 0.61 -4.29 -5.27
C GLU A 408 -0.84 -3.80 -5.19
N SER A 409 -0.98 -2.47 -5.19
CA SER A 409 -2.25 -1.77 -5.09
C SER A 409 -2.08 -0.33 -5.54
N CYS A 410 -2.98 0.18 -6.38
CA CYS A 410 -3.13 1.61 -6.60
C CYS A 410 -4.55 1.96 -7.05
N ILE A 411 -4.86 3.26 -7.10
CA ILE A 411 -6.11 3.82 -7.63
C ILE A 411 -5.82 4.55 -8.94
N GLY A 412 -6.82 4.57 -9.84
CA GLY A 412 -6.71 5.21 -11.15
C GLY A 412 -6.44 4.21 -12.27
N ASP A 413 -6.37 2.92 -11.96
CA ASP A 413 -6.13 1.82 -12.88
C ASP A 413 -7.37 1.44 -13.72
N LYS A 414 -8.57 1.88 -13.32
CA LYS A 414 -9.83 1.44 -13.94
C LYS A 414 -10.21 2.25 -15.17
N PRO A 415 -10.81 1.61 -16.21
CA PRO A 415 -11.32 2.32 -17.39
C PRO A 415 -12.38 3.40 -17.08
N TRP A 416 -13.10 3.27 -15.95
CA TRP A 416 -14.10 4.23 -15.49
C TRP A 416 -13.57 5.24 -14.46
N GLN A 417 -12.30 5.15 -14.09
CA GLN A 417 -11.60 6.14 -13.27
C GLN A 417 -10.75 7.03 -14.17
N GLN A 418 -10.48 8.27 -13.74
CA GLN A 418 -9.48 9.06 -14.43
C GLN A 418 -8.10 8.51 -14.07
N ALA A 419 -7.35 8.08 -15.09
CA ALA A 419 -5.97 7.58 -15.02
C ALA A 419 -4.99 8.74 -14.76
N LYS A 420 -5.20 9.47 -13.66
CA LYS A 420 -4.33 10.56 -13.19
C LYS A 420 -4.57 10.81 -11.69
N PRO A 421 -3.64 11.48 -11.00
CA PRO A 421 -3.82 11.91 -9.62
C PRO A 421 -5.04 12.81 -9.42
N HIS A 422 -5.76 12.59 -8.32
CA HIS A 422 -6.78 13.52 -7.82
C HIS A 422 -6.22 14.21 -6.58
N ILE A 423 -5.38 15.21 -6.81
CA ILE A 423 -4.60 15.88 -5.74
C ILE A 423 -5.55 16.37 -4.62
N GLY A 424 -5.39 15.79 -3.43
CA GLY A 424 -6.19 16.13 -2.24
C GLY A 424 -7.45 15.29 -2.02
N SER A 425 -7.68 14.23 -2.81
CA SER A 425 -8.95 13.48 -2.78
C SER A 425 -9.14 12.64 -1.51
N TRP A 426 -10.05 13.08 -0.63
CA TRP A 426 -10.52 12.25 0.49
C TRP A 426 -11.26 10.99 0.02
N TYR A 427 -11.98 11.06 -1.10
CA TYR A 427 -12.68 9.90 -1.67
C TYR A 427 -11.73 8.74 -2.00
N ARG A 428 -10.57 9.02 -2.61
CA ARG A 428 -9.56 7.97 -2.86
C ARG A 428 -8.96 7.43 -1.57
N ALA A 429 -8.78 8.29 -0.57
CA ALA A 429 -8.35 7.90 0.75
C ALA A 429 -9.36 6.98 1.48
N GLU A 430 -10.67 7.23 1.37
CA GLU A 430 -11.68 6.31 1.91
C GLU A 430 -11.58 4.91 1.28
N LYS A 431 -11.24 4.80 0.00
CA LYS A 431 -11.02 3.50 -0.66
C LYS A 431 -9.81 2.76 -0.09
N TYR A 432 -8.70 3.48 0.17
CA TYR A 432 -7.55 2.91 0.89
C TYR A 432 -7.97 2.43 2.28
N ALA A 433 -8.71 3.24 3.04
CA ALA A 433 -9.10 2.90 4.42
C ALA A 433 -9.95 1.62 4.43
N ARG A 434 -10.95 1.52 3.55
CA ARG A 434 -11.77 0.31 3.41
C ARG A 434 -10.98 -0.92 3.02
N SER A 435 -10.02 -0.76 2.11
CA SER A 435 -9.23 -1.88 1.60
C SER A 435 -8.27 -2.41 2.66
N TYR A 436 -7.53 -1.53 3.36
CA TYR A 436 -6.72 -1.92 4.51
C TYR A 436 -7.56 -2.62 5.58
N LEU A 437 -8.72 -2.05 5.95
CA LEU A 437 -9.62 -2.64 6.94
C LEU A 437 -10.11 -4.03 6.50
N SER A 438 -10.51 -4.19 5.24
CA SER A 438 -10.98 -5.48 4.70
C SER A 438 -9.84 -6.49 4.67
N HIS A 439 -8.68 -6.15 4.08
CA HIS A 439 -7.58 -7.09 3.90
C HIS A 439 -7.00 -7.56 5.24
N LEU A 440 -6.86 -6.67 6.21
CA LEU A 440 -6.42 -7.04 7.56
C LEU A 440 -7.49 -7.89 8.27
N LYS A 441 -8.78 -7.71 7.95
CA LYS A 441 -9.84 -8.62 8.42
C LYS A 441 -9.79 -10.00 7.74
N ASP A 442 -9.45 -10.03 6.46
CA ASP A 442 -9.38 -11.23 5.63
C ASP A 442 -8.12 -12.08 5.90
N GLY A 443 -7.21 -11.63 6.78
CA GLY A 443 -6.06 -12.42 7.21
C GLY A 443 -4.74 -12.10 6.49
N PHE A 444 -4.68 -11.01 5.71
CA PHE A 444 -3.41 -10.58 5.11
C PHE A 444 -2.38 -10.19 6.17
N HIS A 445 -1.13 -10.55 5.89
CA HIS A 445 0.03 -10.37 6.77
C HIS A 445 0.78 -9.07 6.46
N ALA A 446 0.75 -8.61 5.21
CA ALA A 446 1.41 -7.39 4.78
C ALA A 446 0.70 -6.73 3.60
N TRP A 447 1.04 -5.46 3.37
CA TRP A 447 0.49 -4.65 2.29
C TRP A 447 1.55 -3.73 1.69
N ILE A 448 1.71 -3.78 0.37
CA ILE A 448 2.69 -2.98 -0.38
C ILE A 448 1.94 -2.13 -1.40
N ASP A 449 2.03 -0.81 -1.25
CA ASP A 449 1.52 0.13 -2.23
C ASP A 449 2.29 0.07 -3.55
N TRP A 450 1.73 0.69 -4.59
CA TRP A 450 2.47 0.89 -5.82
C TRP A 450 3.52 2.00 -5.69
N ASN A 451 3.59 2.93 -6.63
CA ASN A 451 4.61 3.98 -6.61
C ASN A 451 4.48 4.87 -5.36
N ILE A 452 5.56 4.98 -4.58
CA ILE A 452 5.58 5.87 -3.40
C ILE A 452 5.47 7.35 -3.77
N ILE A 453 5.86 7.72 -5.00
CA ILE A 453 5.73 9.06 -5.57
C ILE A 453 5.47 8.97 -7.08
N LEU A 454 4.60 9.83 -7.60
CA LEU A 454 4.40 10.07 -9.03
C LEU A 454 4.28 11.57 -9.29
N ASP A 455 4.33 11.99 -10.56
CA ASP A 455 4.06 13.38 -10.95
C ASP A 455 2.56 13.73 -10.97
N GLU A 456 2.23 14.99 -11.25
CA GLU A 456 0.87 15.52 -11.34
C GLU A 456 0.01 14.85 -12.42
N ALA A 457 0.62 14.15 -13.38
CA ALA A 457 -0.04 13.38 -14.43
C ALA A 457 -0.16 11.88 -14.09
N GLY A 458 0.50 11.41 -13.03
CA GLY A 458 0.49 10.00 -12.60
C GLY A 458 1.58 9.15 -13.24
N GLY A 459 2.67 9.78 -13.70
CA GLY A 459 3.82 9.14 -14.32
C GLY A 459 5.15 9.52 -13.66
N PRO A 460 6.27 9.42 -14.40
CA PRO A 460 6.36 8.98 -15.79
C PRO A 460 5.99 7.50 -15.99
N ASN A 461 5.41 7.17 -17.14
CA ASN A 461 5.06 5.80 -17.52
C ASN A 461 5.16 5.67 -19.05
N TYR A 462 6.02 4.78 -19.55
CA TYR A 462 6.36 4.74 -20.99
C TYR A 462 5.22 4.25 -21.91
N VAL A 463 4.11 3.76 -21.34
CA VAL A 463 2.91 3.34 -22.08
C VAL A 463 1.66 4.16 -21.74
N ASN A 464 1.80 5.26 -21.01
CA ASN A 464 0.70 6.09 -20.52
C ASN A 464 -0.32 5.31 -19.65
N ASN A 465 0.14 4.31 -18.91
CA ASN A 465 -0.65 3.58 -17.90
C ASN A 465 -0.56 4.30 -16.54
N THR A 466 -0.99 5.56 -16.51
CA THR A 466 -0.84 6.46 -15.36
C THR A 466 -1.85 6.17 -14.25
N VAL A 467 -1.44 6.36 -13.00
CA VAL A 467 -2.24 6.07 -11.80
C VAL A 467 -2.02 7.15 -10.74
N ASP A 468 -2.67 7.01 -9.58
CA ASP A 468 -2.42 7.88 -8.42
C ASP A 468 -1.32 7.33 -7.51
N ALA A 469 -0.75 8.19 -6.66
CA ALA A 469 0.22 7.82 -5.63
C ALA A 469 -0.05 8.56 -4.30
N PRO A 470 0.41 8.04 -3.14
CA PRO A 470 0.26 8.73 -1.86
C PRO A 470 0.99 10.07 -1.79
N VAL A 471 2.05 10.24 -2.59
CA VAL A 471 2.80 11.50 -2.72
C VAL A 471 2.87 11.90 -4.19
N ILE A 472 2.65 13.18 -4.46
CA ILE A 472 2.71 13.77 -5.80
C ILE A 472 3.82 14.81 -5.89
N ALA A 473 4.74 14.63 -6.82
CA ALA A 473 5.81 15.58 -7.10
C ALA A 473 5.27 16.81 -7.83
N ASN A 474 5.63 18.02 -7.40
CA ASN A 474 5.43 19.23 -8.21
C ASN A 474 6.54 19.29 -9.27
N THR A 475 6.21 18.86 -10.49
CA THR A 475 7.18 18.81 -11.60
C THR A 475 7.35 20.13 -12.33
N THR A 476 6.53 21.13 -11.99
CA THR A 476 6.70 22.49 -12.51
C THR A 476 7.94 23.15 -11.92
N THR A 477 8.24 22.89 -10.64
CA THR A 477 9.36 23.53 -9.93
C THR A 477 10.40 22.57 -9.41
N TYR A 478 10.05 21.31 -9.12
CA TYR A 478 10.91 20.36 -8.39
C TYR A 478 11.44 20.94 -7.06
N THR A 479 10.64 21.77 -6.39
CA THR A 479 10.98 22.33 -5.07
C THR A 479 10.07 21.83 -3.94
N GLU A 480 8.99 21.13 -4.30
CA GLU A 480 8.01 20.62 -3.34
C GLU A 480 7.35 19.30 -3.81
N PHE A 481 6.73 18.61 -2.84
CA PHE A 481 5.80 17.51 -3.09
C PHE A 481 4.58 17.62 -2.19
N TYR A 482 3.50 16.96 -2.60
CA TYR A 482 2.23 16.94 -1.91
C TYR A 482 1.96 15.56 -1.33
N LYS A 483 1.84 15.45 -0.01
CA LYS A 483 1.29 14.26 0.64
C LYS A 483 -0.24 14.29 0.51
N GLN A 484 -0.78 13.26 -0.13
CA GLN A 484 -2.21 13.11 -0.34
C GLN A 484 -2.89 12.54 0.91
N PRO A 485 -4.22 12.70 1.05
CA PRO A 485 -4.96 12.04 2.13
C PRO A 485 -4.70 10.53 2.24
N MET A 486 -4.44 9.84 1.12
CA MET A 486 -4.06 8.42 1.09
C MET A 486 -2.80 8.11 1.92
N PHE A 487 -1.79 8.99 1.90
CA PHE A 487 -0.57 8.84 2.73
C PHE A 487 -0.91 8.73 4.21
N TYR A 488 -1.84 9.56 4.69
CA TYR A 488 -2.25 9.57 6.09
C TYR A 488 -3.07 8.33 6.45
N ILE A 489 -3.97 7.90 5.56
CA ILE A 489 -4.69 6.64 5.73
C ILE A 489 -3.72 5.47 5.90
N ILE A 490 -2.72 5.36 5.02
CA ILE A 490 -1.69 4.31 5.12
C ILE A 490 -1.02 4.35 6.50
N GLY A 491 -0.64 5.54 6.98
CA GLY A 491 0.02 5.66 8.29
C GLY A 491 -0.83 5.30 9.49
N HIS A 492 -2.17 5.39 9.42
CA HIS A 492 -3.02 4.87 10.48
C HIS A 492 -2.85 3.34 10.69
N PHE A 493 -2.32 2.64 9.70
CA PHE A 493 -1.93 1.24 9.77
C PHE A 493 -0.41 1.10 9.92
N SER A 494 0.38 1.59 8.96
CA SER A 494 1.82 1.31 8.92
C SER A 494 2.60 1.85 10.11
N LYS A 495 2.33 3.11 10.49
CA LYS A 495 3.05 3.77 11.58
C LYS A 495 2.65 3.20 12.94
N LEU A 496 1.37 2.88 13.10
CA LEU A 496 0.77 2.59 14.40
C LEU A 496 0.67 1.08 14.67
N VAL A 497 0.90 0.25 13.66
CA VAL A 497 0.90 -1.22 13.71
C VAL A 497 2.27 -1.73 13.19
N PRO A 498 3.33 -1.70 14.03
CA PRO A 498 4.65 -2.17 13.62
C PRO A 498 4.66 -3.68 13.34
N GLU A 499 5.69 -4.12 12.64
CA GLU A 499 5.99 -5.54 12.42
C GLU A 499 5.92 -6.34 13.72
N GLY A 500 5.32 -7.52 13.66
CA GLY A 500 5.14 -8.42 14.79
C GLY A 500 3.90 -8.15 15.63
N SER A 501 3.11 -7.13 15.29
CA SER A 501 1.78 -6.96 15.86
C SER A 501 0.87 -8.14 15.52
N PHE A 502 0.02 -8.57 16.45
CA PHE A 502 -1.01 -9.56 16.19
C PHE A 502 -2.36 -8.86 16.06
N ARG A 503 -3.12 -9.19 15.01
CA ARG A 503 -4.53 -8.78 14.96
C ARG A 503 -5.29 -9.44 16.10
N ILE A 504 -6.12 -8.68 16.80
CA ILE A 504 -7.00 -9.18 17.87
C ILE A 504 -8.48 -9.00 17.50
N GLU A 505 -9.38 -9.65 18.23
CA GLU A 505 -10.81 -9.56 17.95
C GLU A 505 -11.34 -8.15 18.29
N ALA A 506 -12.04 -7.56 17.32
CA ALA A 506 -12.67 -6.25 17.42
C ALA A 506 -14.09 -6.33 16.83
N ILE A 507 -15.11 -6.26 17.68
CA ILE A 507 -16.52 -6.44 17.28
C ILE A 507 -17.29 -5.14 17.52
N PRO A 508 -17.64 -4.39 16.47
CA PRO A 508 -18.57 -3.27 16.58
C PRO A 508 -20.02 -3.77 16.71
N SER A 509 -20.82 -3.07 17.50
CA SER A 509 -22.25 -3.37 17.71
C SER A 509 -23.14 -3.12 16.49
N ASN A 510 -22.65 -2.36 15.50
CA ASN A 510 -23.35 -2.10 14.24
C ASN A 510 -22.37 -1.73 13.12
N VAL A 511 -22.88 -1.57 11.90
CA VAL A 511 -22.11 -1.35 10.66
C VAL A 511 -21.68 0.12 10.44
N ASN A 512 -21.97 1.05 11.34
CA ASN A 512 -21.57 2.46 11.15
C ASN A 512 -20.07 2.69 11.39
N LEU A 513 -19.37 1.71 11.98
CA LEU A 513 -17.94 1.77 12.28
C LEU A 513 -17.21 0.62 11.60
N ASP A 514 -16.29 0.94 10.71
CA ASP A 514 -15.31 -0.02 10.21
C ASP A 514 -14.05 0.04 11.08
N THR A 515 -13.59 -1.11 11.57
CA THR A 515 -12.51 -1.16 12.56
C THR A 515 -11.69 -2.45 12.51
N VAL A 516 -10.44 -2.36 12.93
CA VAL A 516 -9.52 -3.47 13.24
C VAL A 516 -8.71 -3.09 14.47
N ALA A 517 -8.24 -4.08 15.24
CA ALA A 517 -7.39 -3.83 16.40
C ALA A 517 -6.21 -4.79 16.45
N PHE A 518 -5.14 -4.36 17.10
CA PHE A 518 -3.87 -5.07 17.17
C PHE A 518 -3.27 -5.01 18.58
N LEU A 519 -2.68 -6.13 19.00
CA LEU A 519 -1.73 -6.18 20.10
C LEU A 519 -0.33 -6.03 19.51
N ARG A 520 0.36 -4.95 19.86
CA ARG A 520 1.69 -4.61 19.37
C ARG A 520 2.80 -5.34 20.16
N PRO A 521 4.03 -5.46 19.61
CA PRO A 521 5.17 -6.04 20.32
C PRO A 521 5.56 -5.30 21.60
N ASP A 522 5.25 -4.00 21.69
CA ASP A 522 5.46 -3.16 22.88
C ASP A 522 4.30 -3.26 23.89
N ASN A 523 3.49 -4.31 23.78
CA ASN A 523 2.30 -4.62 24.58
C ASN A 523 1.16 -3.60 24.52
N LYS A 524 1.25 -2.58 23.66
CA LYS A 524 0.16 -1.63 23.46
C LYS A 524 -0.94 -2.20 22.57
N ILE A 525 -2.15 -1.69 22.75
CA ILE A 525 -3.27 -1.91 21.84
C ILE A 525 -3.36 -0.73 20.88
N ALA A 526 -3.43 -1.02 19.58
CA ALA A 526 -3.79 -0.06 18.54
C ALA A 526 -5.11 -0.48 17.91
N ALA A 527 -6.15 0.36 18.00
CA ALA A 527 -7.42 0.13 17.33
C ALA A 527 -7.73 1.25 16.33
N VAL A 528 -7.90 0.87 15.06
CA VAL A 528 -8.24 1.80 13.96
C VAL A 528 -9.76 1.91 13.89
N LEU A 529 -10.26 3.14 13.87
CA LEU A 529 -11.66 3.52 13.89
C LEU A 529 -11.96 4.37 12.65
N PHE A 530 -12.71 3.83 11.69
CA PHE A 530 -13.04 4.55 10.46
C PHE A 530 -14.53 4.91 10.42
N ASN A 531 -14.82 6.22 10.49
CA ASN A 531 -16.16 6.77 10.32
C ASN A 531 -16.32 7.30 8.89
N SER A 532 -16.83 6.45 8.01
CA SER A 532 -17.17 6.84 6.63
C SER A 532 -18.54 7.53 6.50
N GLY A 533 -19.26 7.68 7.61
CA GLY A 533 -20.58 8.29 7.67
C GLY A 533 -20.55 9.79 7.44
N ARG A 534 -21.75 10.38 7.38
CA ARG A 534 -21.95 11.83 7.22
C ARG A 534 -22.26 12.55 8.54
N ALA A 535 -22.13 11.84 9.66
CA ALA A 535 -22.41 12.34 11.00
C ALA A 535 -21.30 11.88 11.95
N ALA A 536 -21.08 12.65 13.01
CA ALA A 536 -20.20 12.24 14.09
C ALA A 536 -20.71 10.97 14.79
N LEU A 537 -19.79 10.17 15.30
CA LEU A 537 -20.09 8.92 16.01
C LEU A 537 -19.53 8.98 17.43
N ASP A 538 -20.36 8.58 18.41
CA ASP A 538 -19.91 8.28 19.77
C ASP A 538 -19.52 6.80 19.83
N ILE A 539 -18.22 6.50 19.92
CA ILE A 539 -17.69 5.14 19.98
C ILE A 539 -17.33 4.81 21.42
N ILE A 540 -18.05 3.85 22.01
CA ILE A 540 -17.76 3.29 23.33
C ILE A 540 -16.81 2.11 23.13
N VAL A 541 -15.51 2.34 23.31
CA VAL A 541 -14.49 1.30 23.25
C VAL A 541 -14.48 0.55 24.58
N VAL A 542 -14.67 -0.76 24.54
CA VAL A 542 -14.68 -1.65 25.70
C VAL A 542 -13.60 -2.71 25.50
N ASP A 543 -12.52 -2.57 26.25
CA ASP A 543 -11.41 -3.50 26.26
C ASP A 543 -11.51 -4.47 27.44
N THR A 544 -11.25 -5.75 27.15
CA THR A 544 -11.33 -6.85 28.12
C THR A 544 -10.44 -6.71 29.34
N GLN A 545 -9.39 -5.88 29.30
CA GLN A 545 -8.46 -5.68 30.42
C GLN A 545 -8.47 -4.25 30.98
N ARG A 546 -8.48 -3.23 30.10
CA ARG A 546 -8.35 -1.82 30.47
C ARG A 546 -9.65 -1.18 30.96
N GLY A 547 -10.80 -1.70 30.52
CA GLY A 547 -12.10 -1.12 30.80
C GLY A 547 -12.65 -0.36 29.59
N ASN A 548 -13.35 0.76 29.82
CA ASN A 548 -14.02 1.48 28.74
C ASN A 548 -13.66 2.97 28.65
N VAL A 549 -13.86 3.51 27.46
CA VAL A 549 -13.78 4.93 27.14
C VAL A 549 -14.76 5.26 26.03
N THR A 550 -15.32 6.47 26.05
CA THR A 550 -16.14 6.98 24.94
C THR A 550 -15.37 8.05 24.19
N VAL A 551 -15.22 7.88 22.87
CA VAL A 551 -14.64 8.89 21.98
C VAL A 551 -15.69 9.37 20.98
N ASN A 552 -15.82 10.68 20.80
CA ASN A 552 -16.62 11.27 19.74
C ASN A 552 -15.71 11.60 18.55
N VAL A 553 -16.02 11.02 17.40
CA VAL A 553 -15.24 11.17 16.18
C VAL A 553 -16.07 11.87 15.09
N PRO A 554 -15.51 12.87 14.37
CA PRO A 554 -16.18 13.55 13.26
C PRO A 554 -16.65 12.61 12.16
N ALA A 555 -17.52 13.09 11.29
CA ALA A 555 -17.84 12.42 10.02
C ALA A 555 -16.59 12.32 9.15
N LYS A 556 -16.57 11.39 8.18
CA LYS A 556 -15.54 11.35 7.14
C LYS A 556 -14.12 11.40 7.70
N SER A 557 -13.83 10.48 8.62
CA SER A 557 -12.65 10.52 9.45
C SER A 557 -12.08 9.12 9.72
N ILE A 558 -10.78 9.07 9.97
CA ILE A 558 -10.08 7.89 10.48
C ILE A 558 -9.33 8.27 11.76
N HIS A 559 -9.37 7.37 12.73
CA HIS A 559 -8.70 7.54 14.01
C HIS A 559 -7.97 6.26 14.38
N THR A 560 -6.88 6.39 15.13
CA THR A 560 -6.26 5.24 15.78
C THR A 560 -6.09 5.56 17.26
N ILE A 561 -6.74 4.77 18.10
CA ILE A 561 -6.57 4.83 19.56
C ILE A 561 -5.42 3.90 19.95
N LEU A 562 -4.44 4.42 20.69
CA LEU A 562 -3.25 3.73 21.15
C LEU A 562 -3.15 3.83 22.69
N TYR A 563 -3.04 2.68 23.37
CA TYR A 563 -3.01 2.61 24.83
C TYR A 563 -2.31 1.33 25.33
N ASN A 564 -2.01 1.27 26.63
CA ASN A 564 -1.37 0.10 27.27
C ASN A 564 -2.36 -1.06 27.50
#